data_AF-A0A0G1P533-F1
#
_entry.id   AF-A0A0G1P533-F1
#
_cell.length_a   1.000
_cell.length_b   1.000
_cell.length_c   1.000
_cell.angle_alpha   90.00
_cell.angle_beta   90.00
_cell.angle_gamma   90.00
#
_symmetry.space_group_name_H-M   'P 1'
#
loop_
_entity.id
_entity.type
_entity.pdbx_description
1 polymer ?
#
loop_
_entity_poly.entity_id
_entity_poly.type
_entity_poly.pdbx_seq_one_letter_code
_entity_poly.pdbx_strand_id
1 'polypeptide(L)'
;MPAVALTDHGVMYGAVEFYKECTKEGIKPLIGMEAYVAEKNSRENNHLLLLASDREGYQNLMKLSTIAHLEGFYYRPRFDKETLTTYHKGLICTSACPKGEVAQLLNENSYSKAKEAVEWYQTNSNA
;
A
#
# COMPACT_ATOMS: atom_id res chain seq x y z
N MET A 1 -5.66 -4.74 -23.42
CA MET A 1 -4.74 -4.25 -22.37
C MET A 1 -3.83 -5.40 -21.97
N PRO A 2 -2.49 -5.24 -21.94
CA PRO A 2 -1.58 -6.36 -21.63
C PRO A 2 -1.53 -6.72 -20.15
N ALA A 3 -1.91 -5.80 -19.25
CA ALA A 3 -1.89 -5.99 -17.81
C ALA A 3 -2.96 -5.12 -17.13
N VAL A 4 -3.34 -5.49 -15.91
CA VAL A 4 -4.22 -4.70 -15.02
C VAL A 4 -3.88 -4.98 -13.56
N ALA A 5 -3.99 -3.96 -12.70
CA ALA A 5 -3.74 -4.08 -11.27
C ALA A 5 -5.03 -4.04 -10.46
N LEU A 6 -5.14 -4.91 -9.46
CA LEU A 6 -6.18 -4.84 -8.42
C LEU A 6 -5.57 -4.25 -7.15
N THR A 7 -6.11 -3.12 -6.69
CA THR A 7 -5.61 -2.38 -5.51
C THR A 7 -6.77 -1.98 -4.61
N ASP A 8 -7.45 -2.96 -4.03
CA ASP A 8 -8.59 -2.73 -3.14
C ASP A 8 -8.17 -2.00 -1.84
N HIS A 9 -9.14 -1.33 -1.22
CA HIS A 9 -8.92 -0.54 -0.01
C HIS A 9 -8.64 -1.40 1.24
N GLY A 10 -7.38 -1.50 1.63
CA GLY A 10 -6.91 -2.11 2.87
C GLY A 10 -7.12 -3.63 2.95
N VAL A 11 -7.43 -4.29 1.83
CA VAL A 11 -7.76 -5.72 1.76
C VAL A 11 -7.20 -6.36 0.50
N MET A 12 -7.18 -7.70 0.46
CA MET A 12 -6.78 -8.50 -0.71
C MET A 12 -7.83 -9.55 -1.10
N TYR A 13 -9.10 -9.35 -0.74
CA TYR A 13 -10.13 -10.39 -0.85
C TYR A 13 -10.36 -10.86 -2.29
N GLY A 14 -10.32 -9.93 -3.25
CA GLY A 14 -10.49 -10.24 -4.67
C GLY A 14 -9.27 -10.84 -5.37
N ALA A 15 -8.10 -10.91 -4.71
CA ALA A 15 -6.83 -11.19 -5.39
C ALA A 15 -6.82 -12.54 -6.13
N VAL A 16 -7.38 -13.60 -5.53
CA VAL A 16 -7.38 -14.95 -6.11
C VAL A 16 -8.34 -15.04 -7.30
N GLU A 17 -9.54 -14.48 -7.19
CA GLU A 17 -10.54 -14.48 -8.25
C GLU A 17 -10.06 -13.63 -9.44
N PHE A 18 -9.54 -12.44 -9.15
CA PHE A 18 -8.95 -11.54 -10.14
C PHE A 18 -7.78 -12.19 -10.89
N TYR A 19 -6.87 -12.86 -10.18
CA TYR A 19 -5.75 -13.57 -10.81
C TYR A 19 -6.24 -14.64 -11.79
N LYS A 20 -7.23 -15.45 -11.38
CA LYS A 20 -7.79 -16.52 -12.19
C LYS A 20 -8.46 -15.98 -13.45
N GLU A 21 -9.30 -14.96 -13.32
CA GLU A 21 -10.02 -14.41 -14.48
C GLU A 21 -9.08 -13.68 -15.44
N CYS A 22 -8.13 -12.87 -14.94
CA CYS A 22 -7.13 -12.24 -15.80
C CYS A 22 -6.30 -13.27 -16.58
N THR A 23 -5.87 -14.34 -15.91
CA THR A 23 -5.08 -15.41 -16.54
C THR A 23 -5.86 -16.10 -17.66
N LYS A 24 -7.15 -16.40 -17.41
CA LYS A 24 -8.06 -17.00 -18.40
C LYS A 24 -8.23 -16.12 -19.64
N GLU A 25 -8.31 -14.81 -19.45
CA GLU A 25 -8.45 -13.82 -20.53
C GLU A 25 -7.10 -13.39 -21.16
N GLY A 26 -5.98 -14.00 -20.75
CA GLY A 26 -4.65 -13.66 -21.27
C GLY A 26 -4.14 -12.27 -20.87
N ILE A 27 -4.70 -11.68 -19.81
CA ILE A 27 -4.29 -10.39 -19.25
C ILE A 27 -3.34 -10.66 -18.07
N LYS A 28 -2.19 -9.97 -18.00
CA LYS A 28 -1.28 -10.10 -16.86
C LYS A 28 -1.88 -9.47 -15.59
N PRO A 29 -2.22 -10.24 -14.54
CA PRO A 29 -2.68 -9.66 -13.29
C PRO A 29 -1.51 -9.07 -12.50
N LEU A 30 -1.70 -7.88 -11.94
CA LEU A 30 -0.81 -7.27 -10.97
C LEU A 30 -1.57 -7.19 -9.63
N ILE A 31 -1.03 -7.80 -8.59
CA ILE A 31 -1.68 -7.84 -7.28
C ILE A 31 -1.14 -6.70 -6.42
N GLY A 32 -2.03 -5.92 -5.84
CA GLY A 32 -1.70 -4.82 -4.95
C GLY A 32 -2.74 -4.60 -3.87
N MET A 33 -2.57 -3.49 -3.14
CA MET A 33 -3.46 -3.04 -2.08
C MET A 33 -3.32 -1.52 -1.95
N GLU A 34 -4.44 -0.80 -1.86
CA GLU A 34 -4.44 0.58 -1.38
C GLU A 34 -4.56 0.55 0.15
N ALA A 35 -3.41 0.52 0.81
CA ALA A 35 -3.30 0.40 2.25
C ALA A 35 -3.68 1.70 2.97
N TYR A 36 -4.02 1.57 4.25
CA TYR A 36 -4.17 2.71 5.15
C TYR A 36 -2.97 2.77 6.10
N VAL A 37 -2.19 3.85 6.04
CA VAL A 37 -1.03 4.08 6.91
C VAL A 37 -1.38 5.13 7.95
N ALA A 38 -1.10 4.83 9.22
CA ALA A 38 -1.36 5.75 10.33
C ALA A 38 -0.33 5.60 11.43
N GLU A 39 -0.09 6.67 12.18
CA GLU A 39 0.61 6.57 13.47
C GLU A 39 -0.29 5.87 14.51
N LYS A 40 0.31 5.12 15.44
CA LYS A 40 -0.39 4.25 16.41
C LYS A 40 -1.53 4.95 17.16
N ASN A 41 -1.41 6.25 17.45
CA ASN A 41 -2.38 7.02 18.22
C ASN A 41 -3.18 8.04 17.38
N SER A 42 -3.01 8.06 16.06
CA SER A 42 -3.72 8.98 15.19
C SER A 42 -5.07 8.39 14.76
N ARG A 43 -6.10 9.25 14.66
CA ARG A 43 -7.35 8.90 13.98
C ARG A 43 -7.23 9.07 12.46
N GLU A 44 -6.38 10.00 12.04
CA GLU A 44 -6.08 10.24 10.65
C GLU A 44 -5.23 9.11 10.06
N ASN A 45 -5.42 8.89 8.77
CA ASN A 45 -4.68 7.89 8.00
C ASN A 45 -4.50 8.39 6.58
N ASN A 46 -3.42 7.94 5.95
CA ASN A 46 -3.14 8.21 4.55
C ASN A 46 -3.29 6.94 3.73
N HIS A 47 -3.66 7.11 2.46
CA HIS A 47 -3.67 6.01 1.52
C HIS A 47 -2.26 5.75 1.01
N LEU A 48 -1.89 4.48 0.85
CA LEU A 48 -0.62 4.06 0.26
C LEU A 48 -0.86 2.91 -0.73
N LEU A 49 -0.67 3.16 -2.02
CA LEU A 49 -0.82 2.13 -3.04
C LEU A 49 0.49 1.34 -3.16
N LEU A 50 0.37 0.04 -2.90
CA LEU A 50 1.45 -0.95 -2.94
C LEU A 50 1.14 -2.00 -4.01
N LEU A 51 2.15 -2.40 -4.79
CA LEU A 51 2.07 -3.52 -5.74
C LEU A 51 3.11 -4.56 -5.39
N ALA A 52 2.77 -5.85 -5.49
CA ALA A 52 3.76 -6.92 -5.39
C ALA A 52 4.55 -7.05 -6.70
N SER A 53 5.88 -6.90 -6.63
CA SER A 53 6.78 -7.15 -7.77
C SER A 53 7.08 -8.64 -7.97
N ASP A 54 6.97 -9.43 -6.89
CA ASP A 54 7.28 -10.85 -6.87
C ASP A 54 6.45 -11.60 -5.81
N ARG A 55 6.83 -12.86 -5.56
CA ARG A 55 6.15 -13.73 -4.59
C ARG A 55 6.37 -13.30 -3.14
N GLU A 56 7.55 -12.77 -2.79
CA GLU A 56 7.83 -12.25 -1.45
C GLU A 56 6.96 -11.01 -1.21
N GLY A 57 6.86 -10.13 -2.19
CA GLY A 57 5.94 -8.99 -2.19
C GLY A 57 4.49 -9.39 -1.94
N TYR A 58 3.99 -10.41 -2.65
CA TYR A 58 2.63 -10.91 -2.43
C TYR A 58 2.42 -11.44 -0.99
N GLN A 59 3.40 -12.16 -0.44
CA GLN A 59 3.37 -12.63 0.95
C GLN A 59 3.40 -11.47 1.95
N ASN A 60 4.18 -10.44 1.65
CA ASN A 60 4.27 -9.24 2.46
C ASN A 60 2.96 -8.43 2.43
N LEU A 61 2.29 -8.29 1.27
CA LEU A 61 0.95 -7.68 1.21
C LEU A 61 -0.05 -8.45 2.09
N MET A 62 -0.05 -9.79 2.06
CA MET A 62 -0.92 -10.60 2.92
C MET A 62 -0.61 -10.38 4.40
N LYS A 63 0.68 -10.28 4.76
CA LYS A 63 1.10 -10.04 6.14
C LYS A 63 0.72 -8.64 6.63
N LEU A 64 0.95 -7.61 5.81
CA LEU A 64 0.51 -6.24 6.06
C LEU A 64 -1.01 -6.17 6.25
N SER A 65 -1.79 -6.76 5.33
CA SER A 65 -3.25 -6.83 5.46
C SER A 65 -3.67 -7.54 6.75
N THR A 66 -2.99 -8.60 7.13
CA THR A 66 -3.29 -9.34 8.38
C THR A 66 -3.04 -8.48 9.61
N ILE A 67 -1.86 -7.86 9.71
CA ILE A 67 -1.50 -6.97 10.84
C ILE A 67 -2.48 -5.80 10.91
N ALA A 68 -2.85 -5.24 9.75
CA ALA A 68 -3.79 -4.14 9.66
C ALA A 68 -5.16 -4.45 10.27
N HIS A 69 -5.63 -5.69 10.12
CA HIS A 69 -6.90 -6.16 10.67
C HIS A 69 -6.80 -6.62 12.12
N LEU A 70 -5.72 -7.30 12.50
CA LEU A 70 -5.60 -7.90 13.82
C LEU A 70 -5.09 -6.92 14.88
N GLU A 71 -4.22 -5.98 14.49
CA GLU A 71 -3.47 -5.15 15.44
C GLU A 71 -3.75 -3.66 15.26
N GLY A 72 -3.90 -3.18 14.01
CA GLY A 72 -4.06 -1.75 13.72
C GLY A 72 -5.48 -1.30 13.36
N PHE A 73 -6.47 -2.17 13.53
CA PHE A 73 -7.85 -1.88 13.19
C PHE A 73 -8.45 -0.81 14.12
N TYR A 74 -9.01 0.23 13.52
CA TYR A 74 -9.82 1.23 14.23
C TYR A 74 -11.17 1.37 13.53
N TYR A 75 -11.29 2.30 12.58
CA TYR A 75 -12.42 2.31 11.61
C TYR A 75 -12.05 1.65 10.29
N ARG A 76 -10.76 1.55 9.99
CA ARG A 76 -10.16 0.92 8.82
C ARG A 76 -9.02 0.01 9.29
N PRO A 77 -8.66 -1.04 8.52
CA PRO A 77 -7.46 -1.83 8.80
C PRO A 77 -6.22 -1.00 8.43
N ARG A 78 -5.42 -0.62 9.42
CA ARG A 78 -4.27 0.30 9.25
C ARG A 78 -2.98 -0.32 9.77
N PHE A 79 -1.84 0.10 9.26
CA PHE A 79 -0.53 -0.21 9.85
C PHE A 79 0.36 1.04 9.87
N ASP A 80 1.44 1.00 10.63
CA ASP A 80 2.39 2.12 10.72
C ASP A 80 3.58 1.95 9.76
N LYS A 81 4.37 3.02 9.63
CA LYS A 81 5.57 3.05 8.81
C LYS A 81 6.63 2.03 9.26
N GLU A 82 6.71 1.71 10.55
CA GLU A 82 7.63 0.69 11.08
C GLU A 82 7.25 -0.73 10.59
N THR A 83 5.96 -1.04 10.59
CA THR A 83 5.41 -2.28 10.04
C THR A 83 5.69 -2.36 8.54
N LEU A 84 5.50 -1.26 7.80
CA LEU A 84 5.85 -1.20 6.38
C LEU A 84 7.33 -1.50 6.16
N THR A 85 8.23 -0.85 6.90
CA THR A 85 9.68 -1.10 6.81
C THR A 85 10.03 -2.57 7.10
N THR A 86 9.31 -3.24 7.98
CA THR A 86 9.53 -4.66 8.27
C THR A 86 9.15 -5.58 7.09
N TYR A 87 8.11 -5.22 6.33
CA TYR A 87 7.54 -6.05 5.26
C TYR A 87 7.58 -5.37 3.88
N HIS A 88 8.57 -4.51 3.59
CA HIS A 88 8.62 -3.76 2.33
C HIS A 88 9.20 -4.54 1.15
N LYS A 89 9.94 -5.63 1.39
CA LYS A 89 10.66 -6.36 0.33
C LYS A 89 9.70 -6.89 -0.74
N GLY A 90 10.07 -6.72 -2.00
CA GLY A 90 9.24 -7.15 -3.12
C GLY A 90 7.98 -6.30 -3.32
N LEU A 91 7.89 -5.12 -2.68
CA LEU A 91 6.80 -4.17 -2.89
C LEU A 91 7.28 -2.97 -3.70
N ILE A 92 6.43 -2.55 -4.65
CA ILE A 92 6.55 -1.27 -5.32
C ILE A 92 5.62 -0.29 -4.61
N CYS A 93 6.20 0.80 -4.10
CA CYS A 93 5.50 1.86 -3.38
C CYS A 93 5.29 3.09 -4.29
N THR A 94 4.13 3.74 -4.19
CA THR A 94 3.79 4.95 -4.97
C THR A 94 3.40 6.11 -4.06
N SER A 95 3.31 7.32 -4.61
CA SER A 95 2.75 8.48 -3.87
C SER A 95 1.24 8.39 -3.62
N ALA A 96 0.58 7.31 -4.08
CA ALA A 96 -0.84 7.03 -3.93
C ALA A 96 -1.78 8.08 -4.57
N CYS A 97 -3.00 8.18 -4.04
CA CYS A 97 -4.05 9.07 -4.51
C CYS A 97 -4.01 10.43 -3.76
N PRO A 98 -4.97 11.37 -3.96
CA PRO A 98 -5.01 12.63 -3.22
C PRO A 98 -5.09 12.49 -1.68
N LYS A 99 -5.46 11.32 -1.15
CA LYS A 99 -5.41 11.00 0.29
C LYS A 99 -4.06 10.44 0.76
N GLY A 100 -3.07 10.30 -0.14
CA GLY A 100 -1.71 9.93 0.21
C GLY A 100 -0.98 11.04 0.98
N GLU A 101 -0.01 10.65 1.81
CA GLU A 101 0.72 11.57 2.70
C GLU A 101 1.34 12.75 1.95
N VAL A 102 2.02 12.49 0.83
CA VAL A 102 2.67 13.53 0.03
C VAL A 102 1.66 14.54 -0.51
N ALA A 103 0.54 14.05 -1.07
CA ALA A 103 -0.50 14.92 -1.64
C ALA A 103 -1.21 15.75 -0.55
N GLN A 104 -1.47 15.16 0.62
CA GLN A 104 -2.06 15.87 1.76
C GLN A 104 -1.14 16.99 2.25
N LEU A 105 0.15 16.71 2.44
CA LEU A 105 1.13 17.71 2.87
C LEU A 105 1.29 18.86 1.86
N LEU A 106 1.23 18.57 0.56
CA LEU A 106 1.25 19.61 -0.47
C LEU A 106 -0.03 20.47 -0.44
N ASN A 107 -1.20 19.87 -0.25
CA ASN A 107 -2.46 20.59 -0.11
C ASN A 107 -2.48 21.50 1.13
N GLU A 108 -1.76 21.12 2.18
CA GLU A 108 -1.55 21.93 3.39
C GLU A 108 -0.44 22.99 3.22
N ASN A 109 0.07 23.21 2.00
CA ASN A 109 1.19 24.10 1.70
C ASN A 109 2.49 23.77 2.47
N SER A 110 2.65 22.53 2.92
CA SER A 110 3.78 22.05 3.72
C SER A 110 4.83 21.34 2.85
N TYR A 111 5.45 22.07 1.91
CA TYR A 111 6.42 21.50 0.95
C TYR A 111 7.62 20.79 1.62
N SER A 112 8.19 21.37 2.70
CA SER A 112 9.32 20.75 3.42
C SER A 112 8.96 19.35 3.92
N LYS A 113 7.81 19.22 4.57
CA LYS A 113 7.32 17.93 5.09
C LYS A 113 6.99 16.96 3.95
N ALA A 114 6.40 17.45 2.85
CA ALA A 114 6.13 16.60 1.69
C ALA A 114 7.42 16.02 1.10
N LYS A 115 8.49 16.83 1.05
CA LYS A 115 9.82 16.40 0.61
C LYS A 115 10.42 15.36 1.57
N GLU A 116 10.36 15.61 2.88
CA GLU A 116 10.81 14.67 3.91
C GLU A 116 10.08 13.31 3.81
N ALA A 117 8.76 13.34 3.54
CA ALA A 117 7.98 12.12 3.34
C ALA A 117 8.45 11.33 2.10
N VAL A 118 8.71 12.00 0.97
CA VAL A 118 9.25 11.35 -0.23
C VAL A 118 10.62 10.72 0.05
N GLU A 119 11.53 11.46 0.68
CA GLU A 119 12.87 10.98 1.04
C GLU A 119 12.80 9.74 1.96
N TRP A 120 11.85 9.75 2.91
CA TRP A 120 11.60 8.61 3.79
C TRP A 120 11.18 7.36 2.99
N TYR A 121 10.19 7.50 2.09
CA TYR A 121 9.71 6.38 1.27
C TYR A 121 10.79 5.86 0.30
N GLN A 122 11.59 6.74 -0.29
CA GLN A 122 12.71 6.34 -1.16
C GLN A 122 13.74 5.48 -0.42
N THR A 123 13.98 5.78 0.85
CA THR A 123 15.00 5.07 1.66
C THR A 123 14.46 3.79 2.30
N ASN A 124 13.17 3.76 2.68
CA ASN A 124 12.62 2.73 3.57
C ASN A 124 11.52 1.84 2.94
N SER A 125 11.09 2.12 1.70
CA SER A 125 9.96 1.39 1.09
C SER A 125 10.17 0.93 -0.36
N ASN A 126 11.30 1.26 -0.98
CA ASN A 126 11.67 0.78 -2.31
C ASN A 126 13.00 0.01 -2.20
N ALA A 127 12.91 -1.31 -2.05
CA ALA A 127 14.03 -2.23 -2.19
C ALA A 127 13.62 -3.41 -3.08
#